data_AF-A0A967VAI4-F1
#
_entry.id   AF-A0A967VAI4-F1
#
_cell.length_a   1.000
_cell.length_b   1.000
_cell.length_c   1.000
_cell.angle_alpha   90.00
_cell.angle_beta   90.00
_cell.angle_gamma   90.00
#
_symmetry.space_group_name_H-M   'P 1'
#
loop_
_entity.id
_entity.type
_entity.pdbx_description
1 polymer ?
#
loop_
_entity_poly.entity_id
_entity_poly.type
_entity_poly.pdbx_seq_one_letter_code
_entity_poly.pdbx_strand_id
1 'polypeptide(L)' 'QMVKEVASKTSDDAGDGTTTATLLAQSVFNEGLKNVTAGSNPTEIKRGIDEAVAVV' A
#
# COMPACT_ATOMS: atom_id res chain seq x y z
N GLN A 1 11.57 6.68 -3.79
CA GLN A 1 11.02 8.00 -4.17
C GLN A 1 9.49 7.99 -3.99
N MET A 2 8.73 7.17 -4.74
CA MET A 2 7.25 7.13 -4.65
C MET A 2 6.67 6.89 -3.24
N VAL A 3 7.16 5.90 -2.47
CA VAL A 3 6.65 5.62 -1.10
C VAL A 3 6.83 6.82 -0.16
N LYS A 4 7.90 7.59 -0.36
CA LYS A 4 8.24 8.74 0.49
C LYS A 4 7.33 9.93 0.20
N GLU A 5 6.95 10.13 -1.06
CA GLU A 5 5.97 11.14 -1.47
C GLU A 5 4.56 10.85 -0.93
N VAL A 6 4.11 9.60 -1.02
CA VAL A 6 2.77 9.20 -0.54
C VAL A 6 2.71 9.26 0.98
N ALA A 7 3.77 8.82 1.66
CA ALA A 7 3.86 8.96 3.11
C ALA A 7 3.86 10.45 3.53
N SER A 8 4.61 11.33 2.85
CA SER A 8 4.64 12.77 3.17
C SER A 8 3.25 13.40 3.07
N LYS A 9 2.47 13.08 2.02
CA LYS A 9 1.08 13.56 1.91
C LYS A 9 0.19 13.11 3.06
N THR A 10 0.44 11.92 3.62
CA THR A 10 -0.29 11.46 4.81
C THR A 10 -0.02 12.38 6.01
N SER A 11 1.23 12.87 6.16
CA SER A 11 1.54 13.87 7.19
C SER A 11 0.87 15.21 6.93
N ASP A 12 0.78 15.62 5.67
CA ASP A 12 0.21 16.93 5.31
C ASP A 12 -1.31 16.97 5.57
N ASP A 13 -2.00 15.86 5.32
CA ASP A 13 -3.46 15.75 5.52
C ASP A 13 -3.86 15.36 6.95
N ALA A 14 -3.12 14.44 7.59
CA ALA A 14 -3.48 13.87 8.90
C ALA A 14 -2.61 14.38 10.08
N GLY A 15 -1.49 15.05 9.82
CA GLY A 15 -0.60 15.61 10.85
C GLY A 15 0.32 14.59 11.56
N ASP A 16 -0.03 13.31 11.55
CA ASP A 16 0.74 12.15 12.06
C ASP A 16 0.41 10.90 11.21
N GLY A 17 1.26 9.87 11.23
CA GLY A 17 1.02 8.60 10.52
C GLY A 17 1.91 8.34 9.31
N THR A 18 2.90 9.20 9.05
CA THR A 18 3.93 9.00 8.01
C THR A 18 4.67 7.68 8.17
N THR A 19 5.02 7.32 9.40
CA THR A 19 5.72 6.07 9.72
C THR A 19 4.80 4.86 9.49
N THR A 20 3.53 4.96 9.90
CA THR A 20 2.52 3.91 9.69
C THR A 20 2.26 3.70 8.20
N ALA A 21 2.05 4.77 7.43
CA ALA A 21 1.86 4.71 5.99
C ALA A 21 3.06 4.08 5.26
N THR A 22 4.28 4.41 5.70
CA THR A 22 5.51 3.83 5.13
C THR A 22 5.60 2.33 5.39
N LEU A 23 5.31 1.88 6.61
CA LEU A 23 5.34 0.45 6.98
C LEU A 23 4.24 -0.36 6.29
N LEU A 24 3.03 0.20 6.19
CA LEU A 24 1.92 -0.42 5.47
C LEU A 24 2.25 -0.55 3.98
N ALA A 25 2.75 0.51 3.35
CA ALA A 25 3.15 0.48 1.95
C ALA A 25 4.24 -0.58 1.69
N GLN A 26 5.24 -0.69 2.57
CA GLN A 26 6.30 -1.70 2.44
C GLN A 26 5.75 -3.12 2.59
N SER A 27 4.87 -3.35 3.56
CA SER A 27 4.28 -4.66 3.84
C SER A 27 3.39 -5.13 2.69
N VAL A 28 2.49 -4.26 2.23
CA VAL A 28 1.57 -4.53 1.11
C VAL A 28 2.35 -4.79 -0.18
N PHE A 29 3.41 -4.02 -0.43
CA PHE A 29 4.24 -4.21 -1.62
C PHE A 29 4.99 -5.54 -1.60
N ASN A 30 5.61 -5.90 -0.48
CA ASN A 30 6.35 -7.16 -0.36
C ASN A 30 5.43 -8.39 -0.51
N GLU A 31 4.26 -8.38 0.15
CA GLU A 31 3.30 -9.48 0.04
C GLU A 31 2.64 -9.52 -1.34
N GLY A 32 2.33 -8.37 -1.92
CA GLY A 32 1.84 -8.27 -3.30
C GLY A 32 2.83 -8.89 -4.29
N LEU A 33 4.13 -8.56 -4.18
CA LEU A 33 5.17 -9.13 -5.02
C LEU A 33 5.29 -10.65 -4.87
N LYS A 34 5.24 -11.19 -3.65
CA LYS A 34 5.25 -12.65 -3.44
C LYS A 34 4.08 -13.34 -4.16
N ASN A 35 2.88 -12.79 -4.06
CA ASN A 35 1.70 -13.34 -4.74
C ASN A 35 1.81 -13.26 -6.26
N VAL A 36 2.35 -12.15 -6.79
CA VAL A 36 2.63 -12.03 -8.23
C VAL A 36 3.66 -13.07 -8.68
N THR A 37 4.75 -13.28 -7.92
CA THR A 37 5.73 -14.32 -8.24
C THR A 37 5.17 -15.74 -8.15
N ALA A 38 4.13 -15.94 -7.34
CA ALA A 38 3.38 -17.20 -7.25
C ALA A 38 2.39 -17.39 -8.42
N GLY A 39 2.28 -16.42 -9.34
CA GLY A 39 1.44 -16.51 -10.54
C GLY A 39 0.10 -15.77 -10.43
N SER A 40 -0.15 -15.03 -9.35
CA SER A 40 -1.37 -14.24 -9.19
C SER A 40 -1.35 -13.00 -10.10
N ASN A 41 -2.52 -12.60 -10.59
CA ASN A 41 -2.64 -11.43 -11.46
C ASN A 41 -2.47 -10.12 -10.66
N PRO A 42 -1.47 -9.26 -10.98
CA PRO A 42 -1.26 -7.98 -10.29
C PRO A 42 -2.48 -7.06 -10.29
N THR A 43 -3.28 -7.08 -11.36
CA THR A 43 -4.49 -6.24 -11.49
C THR A 43 -5.58 -6.70 -10.54
N GLU A 44 -5.74 -8.02 -10.36
CA GLU A 44 -6.72 -8.57 -9.41
C GLU A 44 -6.28 -8.34 -7.96
N ILE A 45 -4.98 -8.47 -7.67
CA ILE A 45 -4.41 -8.11 -6.37
C ILE A 45 -4.70 -6.64 -6.05
N LYS A 46 -4.43 -5.74 -7.00
CA LYS A 46 -4.75 -4.32 -6.83
C LYS A 46 -6.24 -4.11 -6.55
N ARG A 47 -7.12 -4.72 -7.35
CA ARG A 47 -8.57 -4.59 -7.16
C ARG A 47 -9.00 -5.05 -5.76
N GLY A 48 -8.49 -6.20 -5.31
CA GLY A 48 -8.80 -6.72 -3.98
C GLY A 48 -8.27 -5.84 -2.85
N ILE A 49 -7.10 -5.22 -3.01
CA ILE A 49 -6.57 -4.23 -2.07
C ILE A 49 -7.48 -2.99 -2.01
N ASP A 50 -7.86 -2.44 -3.17
CA ASP A 50 -8.73 -1.26 -3.25
C ASP A 50 -10.11 -1.52 -2.61
N GLU A 51 -10.70 -2.68 -2.86
CA GLU A 51 -11.96 -3.12 -2.23
C GLU A 51 -11.81 -3.30 -0.71
N ALA A 52 -10.74 -3.95 -0.25
CA ALA A 52 -10.51 -4.18 1.17
C ALA A 52 -10.29 -2.87 1.96
N VAL A 53 -9.60 -1.88 1.35
CA VAL A 53 -9.41 -0.56 1.95
C VAL A 53 -10.72 0.21 2.03
N ALA A 54 -11.61 0.10 1.04
CA ALA A 54 -12.88 0.83 1.01
C ALA A 54 -13.93 0.31 2.02
N VAL A 55 -13.76 -0.91 2.55
CA VAL A 55 -14.65 -1.50 3.56
C VAL A 55 -14.31 -1.02 4.98
N VAL A 56 -13.11 -0.50 5.20
CA VAL A 56 -12.63 0.04 6.48
C VAL A 56 -12.93 1.53 6.58
#